data_AF-A0A8X6WNC3-F1
#
_entry.id   AF-A0A8X6WNC3-F1
#
_cell.length_a   1.000
_cell.length_b   1.000
_cell.length_c   1.000
_cell.angle_alpha   90.00
_cell.angle_beta   90.00
_cell.angle_gamma   90.00
#
_symmetry.space_group_name_H-M   'P 1'
#
loop_
_entity.id
_entity.type
_entity.pdbx_description
1 polymer ?
#
loop_
_entity_poly.entity_id
_entity_poly.type
_entity_poly.pdbx_seq_one_letter_code
_entity_poly.pdbx_strand_id
1 'polypeptide(L)'
;MSDFHTHSNAMYFMPRQSQPNSFPQTNYRPVFNVPPPPIRPRGHAVVDTTQNYSNPIQHGQNFNFPPPFMPPPGPFFSQGYERNSPSLVNNHQQQNFFHAQPPFLDPQYSLPMQPDFQPTTVSQMISAVQSDNEASVEVTSQKKKSLDEFLQKFQHKNKDNVKNDLTIPEFRTTLKMAITLTKMLQSNRQDLLTVLESSSEEWETKKKETIELQNKLSEICAVLSNPRTLSTIDKKLKVIRRKRILKKRLKENALCEKIKKRQEREKFHLEIDKWLDNLKEKNEKLKREMEMKKEADNILSEVRRKIHETKKTLEKLKILEKLRSARQNNAMQKGFHIGKDHAVKFEEKITRMRHIMQEQLSSYEKEEKALQVMLETEQEDRLEEEANWRRKKMRTLQQKKQNTILECIFGVSAEEPEPDDPLFLFYQFHNSGNNNIDSLVQIRHHWDIHLSETGQSIPQEWVVPVAPSSSAWEAVCST
;
A
#
# COMPACT_ATOMS: atom_id res chain seq x y z
N MET A 1 61.71 25.87 -5.02
CA MET A 1 60.36 25.94 -4.43
C MET A 1 59.40 25.22 -5.39
N SER A 2 59.43 23.90 -5.57
CA SER A 2 59.71 22.80 -4.63
C SER A 2 58.86 22.96 -3.35
N ASP A 3 57.97 22.03 -3.03
CA ASP A 3 58.33 20.64 -2.78
C ASP A 3 57.44 19.57 -3.43
N PHE A 4 58.03 18.39 -3.63
CA PHE A 4 57.33 17.12 -3.83
C PHE A 4 56.86 16.59 -2.47
N HIS A 5 55.77 15.80 -2.45
CA HIS A 5 55.75 14.53 -1.72
C HIS A 5 54.82 13.52 -2.38
N THR A 6 54.98 12.24 -2.03
CA THR A 6 54.61 11.10 -2.90
C THR A 6 53.66 10.10 -2.25
N HIS A 7 52.88 9.42 -3.11
CA HIS A 7 52.45 8.02 -3.00
C HIS A 7 52.09 7.43 -1.61
N SER A 8 50.86 6.90 -1.51
CA SER A 8 50.73 5.49 -1.06
C SER A 8 49.47 4.82 -1.59
N ASN A 9 49.59 3.54 -1.97
CA ASN A 9 48.47 2.67 -2.33
C ASN A 9 48.00 1.89 -1.09
N ALA A 10 46.69 1.84 -0.84
CA ALA A 10 46.10 1.08 0.26
C ALA A 10 45.08 0.05 -0.24
N MET A 11 45.55 -1.03 -0.88
CA MET A 11 44.71 -2.23 -1.05
C MET A 11 44.49 -2.89 0.31
N TYR A 12 43.25 -2.93 0.80
CA TYR A 12 42.88 -3.75 1.97
C TYR A 12 42.16 -5.03 1.57
N PHE A 13 42.65 -6.14 2.11
CA PHE A 13 42.16 -7.50 1.84
C PHE A 13 40.77 -7.75 2.45
N MET A 14 39.94 -8.53 1.74
CA MET A 14 38.83 -9.24 2.37
C MET A 14 39.34 -10.50 3.11
N PRO A 15 38.99 -10.70 4.39
CA PRO A 15 39.13 -11.99 5.04
C PRO A 15 38.06 -12.96 4.55
N ARG A 16 38.46 -14.13 4.03
CA ARG A 16 37.55 -15.29 3.95
C ARG A 16 37.28 -15.79 5.37
N GLN A 17 36.04 -16.14 5.67
CA GLN A 17 35.74 -17.10 6.74
C GLN A 17 35.10 -18.37 6.16
N SER A 18 35.45 -19.50 6.76
CA SER A 18 35.16 -20.85 6.28
C SER A 18 33.95 -21.47 6.98
N GLN A 19 33.09 -22.16 6.22
CA GLN A 19 32.09 -23.05 6.81
C GLN A 19 32.66 -24.46 7.02
N PRO A 20 32.33 -25.13 8.14
CA PRO A 20 32.47 -26.59 8.27
C PRO A 20 31.26 -27.30 7.64
N ASN A 21 31.49 -28.47 7.05
CA ASN A 21 30.42 -29.39 6.62
C ASN A 21 29.97 -30.28 7.79
N SER A 22 28.66 -30.48 7.94
CA SER A 22 28.13 -31.75 8.43
C SER A 22 26.70 -31.99 7.94
N PHE A 23 26.47 -33.18 7.36
CA PHE A 23 25.16 -33.81 7.22
C PHE A 23 25.13 -35.01 8.17
N PRO A 24 23.96 -35.38 8.69
CA PRO A 24 23.46 -36.73 8.37
C PRO A 24 22.02 -36.70 7.82
N GLN A 25 21.39 -37.89 7.73
CA GLN A 25 20.26 -38.15 6.84
C GLN A 25 18.86 -37.95 7.44
N THR A 26 17.92 -37.81 6.51
CA THR A 26 16.46 -37.95 6.59
C THR A 26 15.91 -38.96 7.61
N ASN A 27 14.83 -38.58 8.33
CA ASN A 27 13.47 -39.05 8.00
C ASN A 27 12.37 -38.41 8.88
N TYR A 28 11.10 -38.73 8.53
CA TYR A 28 9.84 -38.48 9.26
C TYR A 28 9.07 -37.16 9.05
N ARG A 29 7.75 -37.27 9.31
CA ARG A 29 6.65 -36.41 8.82
C ARG A 29 6.57 -35.04 9.51
N PRO A 30 6.00 -34.01 8.84
CA PRO A 30 5.41 -32.88 9.54
C PRO A 30 4.14 -33.33 10.28
N VAL A 31 4.04 -32.99 11.56
CA VAL A 31 2.80 -33.03 12.36
C VAL A 31 2.29 -31.60 12.51
N PHE A 32 0.97 -31.40 12.44
CA PHE A 32 0.35 -30.09 12.68
C PHE A 32 0.43 -29.73 14.18
N ASN A 33 1.38 -28.88 14.55
CA ASN A 33 1.38 -28.24 15.87
C ASN A 33 0.60 -26.92 15.83
N VAL A 34 -0.69 -26.99 16.18
CA VAL A 34 -1.46 -25.83 16.65
C VAL A 34 -1.39 -25.83 18.18
N PRO A 35 -1.03 -24.73 18.86
CA PRO A 35 -1.01 -24.70 20.31
C PRO A 35 -2.45 -24.74 20.88
N PRO A 36 -2.72 -25.53 21.93
CA PRO A 36 -4.03 -25.53 22.58
C PRO A 36 -4.27 -24.24 23.39
N PRO A 37 -5.53 -23.80 23.55
CA PRO A 37 -5.86 -22.64 24.37
C PRO A 37 -5.68 -22.93 25.88
N PRO A 38 -5.38 -21.93 26.71
CA PRO A 38 -5.15 -22.11 28.14
C PRO A 38 -6.44 -22.44 28.91
N ILE A 39 -6.38 -23.50 29.72
CA ILE A 39 -7.47 -23.92 30.61
C ILE A 39 -7.53 -22.98 31.82
N ARG A 40 -8.72 -22.48 32.16
CA ARG A 40 -8.94 -21.73 33.42
C ARG A 40 -9.17 -22.70 34.58
N PRO A 41 -8.39 -22.65 35.68
CA PRO A 41 -8.75 -23.33 36.93
C PRO A 41 -9.87 -22.56 37.65
N ARG A 42 -10.77 -23.28 38.32
CA ARG A 42 -11.95 -22.72 39.01
C ARG A 42 -11.89 -23.00 40.52
N GLY A 43 -11.34 -22.04 41.27
CA GLY A 43 -11.53 -21.86 42.71
C GLY A 43 -10.89 -22.89 43.66
N HIS A 44 -10.38 -22.40 44.79
CA HIS A 44 -10.87 -22.72 46.14
C HIS A 44 -10.21 -21.73 47.14
N ALA A 45 -10.66 -21.69 48.40
CA ALA A 45 -10.31 -20.63 49.35
C ALA A 45 -9.82 -21.18 50.71
N VAL A 46 -8.76 -20.53 51.22
CA VAL A 46 -8.22 -20.51 52.60
C VAL A 46 -7.55 -19.11 52.68
N VAL A 47 -7.92 -18.13 53.52
CA VAL A 47 -8.11 -18.04 54.99
C VAL A 47 -6.79 -17.79 55.75
N ASP A 48 -6.86 -16.91 56.75
CA ASP A 48 -5.84 -16.47 57.73
C ASP A 48 -4.67 -15.56 57.28
N THR A 49 -4.09 -14.69 58.13
CA THR A 49 -4.65 -13.82 59.21
C THR A 49 -3.55 -12.87 59.74
N THR A 50 -3.82 -11.56 59.87
CA THR A 50 -3.24 -10.51 60.77
C THR A 50 -3.78 -9.14 60.31
N GLN A 51 -4.50 -8.34 61.11
CA GLN A 51 -4.08 -7.48 62.23
C GLN A 51 -2.96 -6.47 61.88
N ASN A 52 -2.99 -5.19 62.28
CA ASN A 52 -3.99 -4.31 62.95
C ASN A 52 -3.49 -2.85 62.84
N TYR A 53 -4.24 -1.75 62.98
CA TYR A 53 -5.68 -1.49 63.25
C TYR A 53 -6.29 -0.68 62.04
N SER A 54 -7.21 0.29 62.03
CA SER A 54 -7.92 1.15 63.00
C SER A 54 -9.29 1.66 62.47
N ASN A 55 -10.09 2.25 63.36
CA ASN A 55 -11.39 2.92 63.15
C ASN A 55 -11.69 3.78 64.44
N PRO A 56 -12.83 4.50 64.67
CA PRO A 56 -14.20 4.48 64.07
C PRO A 56 -14.61 5.89 63.51
N ILE A 57 -15.85 6.40 63.33
CA ILE A 57 -17.21 6.13 63.86
C ILE A 57 -18.34 6.30 62.80
N GLN A 58 -19.02 5.18 62.57
CA GLN A 58 -20.47 4.90 62.44
C GLN A 58 -21.56 5.98 62.15
N HIS A 59 -22.49 5.57 61.27
CA HIS A 59 -23.98 5.64 61.28
C HIS A 59 -24.50 5.89 59.84
N GLY A 60 -25.45 5.15 59.24
CA GLY A 60 -26.06 3.87 59.60
C GLY A 60 -27.60 3.85 59.51
N GLN A 61 -28.18 3.44 58.36
CA GLN A 61 -29.57 2.93 58.22
C GLN A 61 -29.73 2.09 56.92
N ASN A 62 -30.69 1.15 56.92
CA ASN A 62 -31.02 0.25 55.81
C ASN A 62 -32.41 0.57 55.21
N PHE A 63 -32.58 0.44 53.90
CA PHE A 63 -33.87 0.18 53.24
C PHE A 63 -33.70 -0.78 52.05
N ASN A 64 -34.80 -1.37 51.56
CA ASN A 64 -34.82 -2.56 50.71
C ASN A 64 -35.83 -2.43 49.53
N PHE A 65 -35.77 -3.36 48.56
CA PHE A 65 -36.63 -3.51 47.36
C PHE A 65 -36.42 -2.47 46.22
N PRO A 66 -36.86 -2.72 44.96
CA PRO A 66 -36.87 -3.98 44.18
C PRO A 66 -36.28 -3.82 42.74
N PRO A 67 -36.09 -4.91 41.95
CA PRO A 67 -35.59 -4.87 40.56
C PRO A 67 -36.63 -4.39 39.50
N PRO A 68 -36.22 -4.07 38.25
CA PRO A 68 -37.02 -3.30 37.29
C PRO A 68 -38.05 -4.09 36.46
N PHE A 69 -39.04 -3.36 35.93
CA PHE A 69 -40.13 -3.87 35.08
C PHE A 69 -39.73 -4.12 33.62
N MET A 70 -40.35 -5.12 33.01
CA MET A 70 -40.45 -5.30 31.55
C MET A 70 -41.77 -4.71 31.00
N PRO A 71 -41.83 -4.28 29.73
CA PRO A 71 -43.08 -3.84 29.09
C PRO A 71 -43.98 -5.03 28.70
N PRO A 72 -45.32 -4.86 28.70
CA PRO A 72 -46.28 -5.89 28.28
C PRO A 72 -46.47 -5.95 26.75
N PRO A 73 -47.01 -7.08 26.21
CA PRO A 73 -47.37 -7.19 24.79
C PRO A 73 -48.63 -6.40 24.43
N GLY A 74 -48.71 -5.92 23.19
CA GLY A 74 -49.89 -5.24 22.66
C GLY A 74 -51.00 -6.20 22.19
N PRO A 75 -52.29 -5.81 22.29
CA PRO A 75 -53.41 -6.62 21.80
C PRO A 75 -53.64 -6.46 20.29
N PHE A 76 -54.12 -7.53 19.66
CA PHE A 76 -54.72 -7.48 18.32
C PHE A 76 -56.08 -6.77 18.35
N PHE A 77 -56.40 -6.00 17.30
CA PHE A 77 -57.77 -5.84 16.82
C PHE A 77 -57.78 -5.73 15.29
N SER A 78 -58.88 -6.13 14.67
CA SER A 78 -59.03 -6.26 13.22
C SER A 78 -60.32 -5.59 12.72
N GLN A 79 -60.26 -5.04 11.50
CA GLN A 79 -61.37 -4.65 10.60
C GLN A 79 -62.50 -3.75 11.14
N GLY A 80 -62.83 -2.68 10.38
CA GLY A 80 -64.14 -2.04 10.52
C GLY A 80 -64.37 -0.71 9.79
N TYR A 81 -65.00 -0.79 8.61
CA TYR A 81 -65.87 0.24 8.00
C TYR A 81 -65.29 1.52 7.36
N GLU A 82 -66.05 2.01 6.38
CA GLU A 82 -65.82 3.21 5.57
C GLU A 82 -66.37 4.48 6.24
N ARG A 83 -65.93 5.67 5.81
CA ARG A 83 -66.66 6.59 4.88
C ARG A 83 -66.35 8.08 5.11
N ASN A 84 -66.28 8.80 3.99
CA ASN A 84 -66.60 10.22 3.78
C ASN A 84 -65.89 11.30 4.61
N SER A 85 -65.07 12.10 3.91
CA SER A 85 -64.82 13.52 4.19
C SER A 85 -66.14 14.33 4.23
N PRO A 86 -66.09 15.56 4.76
CA PRO A 86 -66.04 16.68 3.81
C PRO A 86 -64.88 17.65 4.08
N SER A 87 -64.61 18.50 3.08
CA SER A 87 -63.57 19.52 3.10
C SER A 87 -63.98 20.77 3.88
N LEU A 88 -62.98 21.51 4.35
CA LEU A 88 -63.07 22.96 4.50
C LEU A 88 -61.84 23.62 3.84
N VAL A 89 -62.07 24.80 3.27
CA VAL A 89 -61.13 25.50 2.39
C VAL A 89 -60.77 26.84 3.02
N ASN A 90 -59.48 27.19 3.05
CA ASN A 90 -59.11 28.58 2.72
C ASN A 90 -57.71 28.67 2.12
N ASN A 91 -57.51 29.68 1.27
CA ASN A 91 -56.26 30.02 0.59
C ASN A 91 -55.69 31.33 1.11
N HIS A 92 -54.36 31.43 1.13
CA HIS A 92 -53.53 32.55 0.62
C HIS A 92 -52.09 31.99 0.58
N GLN A 93 -51.37 31.97 -0.55
CA GLN A 93 -50.78 33.12 -1.26
C GLN A 93 -49.89 34.00 -0.36
N GLN A 94 -48.67 34.37 -0.73
CA GLN A 94 -47.74 33.90 -1.78
C GLN A 94 -46.41 34.62 -1.53
N GLN A 95 -45.24 34.01 -1.80
CA GLN A 95 -44.06 34.66 -2.41
C GLN A 95 -43.02 33.59 -2.79
N ASN A 96 -42.51 33.64 -4.01
CA ASN A 96 -41.46 32.76 -4.50
C ASN A 96 -40.09 33.45 -4.39
N PHE A 97 -39.11 32.77 -3.79
CA PHE A 97 -37.69 33.01 -4.07
C PHE A 97 -36.99 31.69 -4.34
N PHE A 98 -36.02 31.70 -5.26
CA PHE A 98 -35.44 30.49 -5.82
C PHE A 98 -34.63 29.69 -4.78
N HIS A 99 -34.85 28.38 -4.75
CA HIS A 99 -33.94 27.40 -4.14
C HIS A 99 -33.71 26.25 -5.12
N ALA A 100 -32.50 26.21 -5.69
CA ALA A 100 -32.03 25.05 -6.44
C ALA A 100 -31.54 23.98 -5.45
N GLN A 101 -32.39 23.00 -5.16
CA GLN A 101 -31.97 21.74 -4.52
C GLN A 101 -31.60 20.70 -5.59
N PRO A 102 -30.66 19.77 -5.31
CA PRO A 102 -30.25 18.75 -6.27
C PRO A 102 -31.36 17.69 -6.46
N PRO A 103 -31.35 16.95 -7.59
CA PRO A 103 -32.32 15.90 -7.83
C PRO A 103 -32.11 14.72 -6.86
N PHE A 104 -33.06 14.52 -5.95
CA PHE A 104 -33.33 13.20 -5.41
C PHE A 104 -33.87 12.31 -6.55
N LEU A 105 -33.33 11.10 -6.66
CA LEU A 105 -33.87 10.06 -7.54
C LEU A 105 -34.86 9.19 -6.74
N ASP A 106 -36.02 8.95 -7.33
CA ASP A 106 -37.13 8.22 -6.72
C ASP A 106 -36.88 6.69 -6.78
N PRO A 107 -37.30 5.89 -5.78
CA PRO A 107 -36.88 4.50 -5.65
C PRO A 107 -37.78 3.52 -6.43
N GLN A 108 -37.58 3.42 -7.75
CA GLN A 108 -38.20 2.37 -8.59
C GLN A 108 -37.20 1.56 -9.42
N TYR A 109 -36.30 0.84 -8.74
CA TYR A 109 -35.73 -0.39 -9.31
C TYR A 109 -35.71 -1.51 -8.28
N SER A 110 -36.40 -2.60 -8.60
CA SER A 110 -36.33 -3.85 -7.86
C SER A 110 -34.93 -4.46 -8.00
N LEU A 111 -34.35 -4.87 -6.87
CA LEU A 111 -33.15 -5.71 -6.88
C LEU A 111 -33.46 -7.02 -7.61
N PRO A 112 -32.66 -7.41 -8.62
CA PRO A 112 -32.67 -8.79 -9.09
C PRO A 112 -32.24 -9.67 -7.92
N MET A 113 -33.09 -10.62 -7.51
CA MET A 113 -32.69 -11.59 -6.50
C MET A 113 -31.51 -12.42 -7.03
N GLN A 114 -30.58 -12.75 -6.14
CA GLN A 114 -29.49 -13.66 -6.48
C GLN A 114 -30.09 -15.00 -6.92
N PRO A 115 -29.63 -15.60 -8.04
CA PRO A 115 -29.91 -17.01 -8.31
C PRO A 115 -29.26 -17.85 -7.20
N ASP A 116 -30.02 -18.77 -6.60
CA ASP A 116 -29.46 -19.73 -5.66
C ASP A 116 -28.35 -20.54 -6.33
N PHE A 117 -27.16 -20.56 -5.73
CA PHE A 117 -26.02 -21.35 -6.20
C PHE A 117 -26.22 -22.85 -5.93
N GLN A 118 -27.12 -23.46 -6.69
CA GLN A 118 -27.18 -24.91 -6.83
C GLN A 118 -25.94 -25.41 -7.60
N PRO A 119 -25.24 -26.46 -7.13
CA PRO A 119 -24.01 -26.92 -7.76
C PRO A 119 -24.29 -27.62 -9.10
N THR A 120 -24.10 -26.91 -10.22
CA THR A 120 -24.24 -27.45 -11.58
C THR A 120 -23.30 -28.65 -11.81
N THR A 121 -23.89 -29.84 -11.94
CA THR A 121 -23.15 -31.07 -12.23
C THR A 121 -22.52 -31.02 -13.63
N VAL A 122 -21.31 -31.57 -13.77
CA VAL A 122 -20.47 -31.53 -14.99
C VAL A 122 -21.22 -31.87 -16.29
N SER A 123 -22.21 -32.78 -16.24
CA SER A 123 -23.04 -33.14 -17.40
C SER A 123 -23.73 -31.96 -18.09
N GLN A 124 -24.14 -30.92 -17.36
CA GLN A 124 -24.85 -29.77 -17.95
C GLN A 124 -23.93 -28.83 -18.74
N MET A 125 -22.62 -28.79 -18.44
CA MET A 125 -21.64 -28.06 -19.25
C MET A 125 -21.37 -28.72 -20.61
N ILE A 126 -21.64 -30.03 -20.75
CA ILE A 126 -21.34 -30.78 -21.98
C ILE A 126 -22.39 -30.48 -23.06
N SER A 127 -23.67 -30.35 -22.71
CA SER A 127 -24.74 -30.05 -23.67
C SER A 127 -24.67 -28.64 -24.26
N ALA A 128 -24.19 -27.66 -23.49
CA ALA A 128 -24.08 -26.25 -23.93
C ALA A 128 -23.00 -26.02 -25.00
N VAL A 129 -22.13 -27.00 -25.27
CA VAL A 129 -21.06 -26.91 -26.27
C VAL A 129 -21.51 -27.39 -27.67
N GLN A 130 -22.76 -27.85 -27.82
CA GLN A 130 -23.20 -28.55 -29.03
C GLN A 130 -23.93 -27.71 -30.10
N SER A 131 -24.29 -26.44 -29.85
CA SER A 131 -25.02 -25.60 -30.83
C SER A 131 -24.14 -24.86 -31.85
N ASP A 132 -22.91 -24.49 -31.50
CA ASP A 132 -22.10 -23.54 -32.29
C ASP A 132 -21.08 -24.25 -33.19
N ASN A 133 -21.52 -25.36 -33.82
CA ASN A 133 -20.64 -26.44 -34.27
C ASN A 133 -20.11 -26.37 -35.71
N GLU A 134 -20.46 -25.36 -36.51
CA GLU A 134 -19.93 -25.24 -37.88
C GLU A 134 -18.69 -24.32 -37.94
N ALA A 135 -18.82 -23.04 -37.58
CA ALA A 135 -17.71 -22.08 -37.62
C ALA A 135 -16.51 -22.47 -36.74
N SER A 136 -16.75 -23.08 -35.57
CA SER A 136 -15.69 -23.51 -34.66
C SER A 136 -14.90 -24.73 -35.18
N VAL A 137 -15.54 -25.60 -35.97
CA VAL A 137 -14.89 -26.82 -36.52
C VAL A 137 -13.88 -26.46 -37.60
N GLU A 138 -14.17 -25.46 -38.44
CA GLU A 138 -13.21 -25.00 -39.45
C GLU A 138 -12.01 -24.27 -38.82
N VAL A 139 -12.23 -23.36 -37.87
CA VAL A 139 -11.13 -22.65 -37.16
C VAL A 139 -10.26 -23.62 -36.35
N THR A 140 -10.84 -24.63 -35.71
CA THR A 140 -10.04 -25.67 -35.01
C THR A 140 -9.35 -26.62 -35.99
N SER A 141 -9.93 -26.89 -37.16
CA SER A 141 -9.28 -27.68 -38.23
C SER A 141 -8.12 -26.93 -38.88
N GLN A 142 -8.23 -25.62 -39.11
CA GLN A 142 -7.13 -24.78 -39.60
C GLN A 142 -6.00 -24.65 -38.56
N LYS A 143 -6.35 -24.51 -37.27
CA LYS A 143 -5.38 -24.52 -36.16
C LYS A 143 -4.71 -25.89 -36.00
N LYS A 144 -5.43 -27.01 -36.16
CA LYS A 144 -4.84 -28.35 -36.24
C LYS A 144 -3.89 -28.48 -37.42
N LYS A 145 -4.33 -28.15 -38.64
CA LYS A 145 -3.46 -28.17 -39.84
C LYS A 145 -2.19 -27.32 -39.65
N SER A 146 -2.30 -26.12 -39.10
CA SER A 146 -1.14 -25.26 -38.77
C SER A 146 -0.24 -25.88 -37.69
N LEU A 147 -0.82 -26.53 -36.68
CA LEU A 147 -0.07 -27.23 -35.63
C LEU A 147 0.61 -28.49 -36.18
N ASP A 148 -0.04 -29.25 -37.05
CA ASP A 148 0.50 -30.45 -37.69
C ASP A 148 1.58 -30.11 -38.72
N GLU A 149 1.44 -29.00 -39.46
CA GLU A 149 2.46 -28.47 -40.36
C GLU A 149 3.66 -27.88 -39.58
N PHE A 150 3.41 -27.22 -38.45
CA PHE A 150 4.45 -26.80 -37.49
C PHE A 150 5.15 -28.02 -36.89
N LEU A 151 4.40 -29.04 -36.47
CA LEU A 151 4.94 -30.29 -35.96
C LEU A 151 5.69 -31.07 -37.04
N GLN A 152 5.31 -31.03 -38.32
CA GLN A 152 6.11 -31.54 -39.44
C GLN A 152 7.42 -30.75 -39.62
N LYS A 153 7.38 -29.41 -39.53
CA LYS A 153 8.61 -28.58 -39.52
C LYS A 153 9.53 -28.88 -38.33
N PHE A 154 8.98 -29.42 -37.23
CA PHE A 154 9.72 -29.90 -36.06
C PHE A 154 9.93 -31.41 -35.99
N GLN A 155 9.32 -32.22 -36.88
CA GLN A 155 9.58 -33.65 -37.00
C GLN A 155 11.05 -33.76 -37.37
N HIS A 156 11.84 -34.19 -36.39
CA HIS A 156 13.26 -34.28 -36.57
C HIS A 156 13.50 -35.23 -37.74
N LYS A 157 14.23 -34.76 -38.76
CA LYS A 157 14.96 -35.66 -39.64
C LYS A 157 15.62 -36.67 -38.73
N ASN A 158 15.20 -37.94 -38.83
CA ASN A 158 15.89 -39.02 -38.15
C ASN A 158 17.33 -38.92 -38.62
N LYS A 159 18.21 -38.43 -37.74
CA LYS A 159 19.64 -38.45 -38.03
C LYS A 159 20.01 -39.91 -38.01
N ASP A 160 20.20 -40.47 -39.20
CA ASP A 160 20.82 -41.77 -39.38
C ASP A 160 22.01 -41.82 -38.45
N ASN A 161 21.88 -42.67 -37.42
CA ASN A 161 22.64 -42.48 -36.21
C ASN A 161 24.01 -43.13 -36.40
N VAL A 162 24.84 -42.46 -37.19
CA VAL A 162 26.24 -42.77 -37.45
C VAL A 162 26.97 -42.70 -36.11
N LYS A 163 27.07 -43.86 -35.44
CA LYS A 163 27.61 -44.05 -34.07
C LYS A 163 29.14 -43.82 -33.98
N ASN A 164 29.69 -42.94 -34.81
CA ASN A 164 31.12 -42.72 -34.97
C ASN A 164 31.63 -41.57 -34.07
N ASP A 165 30.74 -40.88 -33.36
CA ASP A 165 31.04 -39.75 -32.47
C ASP A 165 30.93 -40.15 -30.98
N LEU A 166 32.06 -40.60 -30.41
CA LEU A 166 32.23 -40.99 -29.00
C LEU A 166 31.47 -40.06 -28.03
N THR A 167 30.77 -40.62 -27.04
CA THR A 167 30.05 -39.81 -26.03
C THR A 167 31.00 -39.27 -24.96
N ILE A 168 30.57 -38.27 -24.19
CA ILE A 168 31.41 -37.69 -23.12
C ILE A 168 31.76 -38.71 -22.02
N PRO A 169 30.85 -39.61 -21.57
CA PRO A 169 31.21 -40.72 -20.69
C PRO A 169 32.27 -41.64 -21.29
N GLU A 170 32.13 -42.06 -22.55
CA GLU A 170 33.07 -42.97 -23.23
C GLU A 170 34.43 -42.33 -23.50
N PHE A 171 34.47 -41.04 -23.89
CA PHE A 171 35.71 -40.28 -23.98
C PHE A 171 36.39 -40.16 -22.60
N ARG A 172 35.61 -40.06 -21.52
CA ARG A 172 36.14 -40.03 -20.14
C ARG A 172 36.60 -41.39 -19.64
N THR A 173 36.03 -42.51 -20.10
CA THR A 173 36.53 -43.87 -19.74
C THR A 173 37.75 -44.23 -20.57
N THR A 174 37.75 -44.00 -21.88
CA THR A 174 38.93 -44.22 -22.75
C THR A 174 40.13 -43.35 -22.33
N LEU A 175 39.92 -42.08 -21.98
CA LEU A 175 40.98 -41.23 -21.43
C LEU A 175 41.49 -41.71 -20.05
N LYS A 176 40.63 -42.29 -19.20
CA LYS A 176 41.09 -42.97 -17.98
C LYS A 176 41.91 -44.22 -18.32
N MET A 177 41.50 -45.02 -19.31
CA MET A 177 42.20 -46.23 -19.73
C MET A 177 43.58 -45.92 -20.30
N ALA A 178 43.72 -44.85 -21.10
CA ALA A 178 45.02 -44.35 -21.54
C ALA A 178 45.93 -43.98 -20.36
N ILE A 179 45.40 -43.27 -19.35
CA ILE A 179 46.14 -42.90 -18.14
C ILE A 179 46.56 -44.15 -17.33
N THR A 180 45.71 -45.18 -17.22
CA THR A 180 46.08 -46.43 -16.52
C THR A 180 47.11 -47.24 -17.31
N LEU A 181 46.97 -47.36 -18.64
CA LEU A 181 47.97 -48.04 -19.48
C LEU A 181 49.32 -47.32 -19.47
N THR A 182 49.33 -45.99 -19.45
CA THR A 182 50.56 -45.20 -19.27
C THR A 182 51.25 -45.52 -17.95
N LYS A 183 50.49 -45.68 -16.86
CA LYS A 183 51.03 -46.10 -15.56
C LYS A 183 51.52 -47.56 -15.56
N MET A 184 50.84 -48.47 -16.26
CA MET A 184 51.29 -49.85 -16.42
C MET A 184 52.61 -49.92 -17.21
N LEU A 185 52.73 -49.18 -18.31
CA LEU A 185 53.99 -49.04 -19.06
C LEU A 185 55.11 -48.42 -18.22
N GLN A 186 54.79 -47.48 -17.32
CA GLN A 186 55.76 -46.96 -16.36
C GLN A 186 56.20 -48.00 -15.32
N SER A 187 55.32 -48.91 -14.90
CA SER A 187 55.67 -50.05 -14.03
C SER A 187 56.53 -51.07 -14.79
N ASN A 188 56.04 -51.59 -15.92
CA ASN A 188 56.76 -52.54 -16.77
C ASN A 188 58.15 -52.02 -17.20
N ARG A 189 58.35 -50.70 -17.33
CA ARG A 189 59.67 -50.10 -17.54
C ARG A 189 60.61 -50.29 -16.34
N GLN A 190 60.13 -50.14 -15.10
CA GLN A 190 60.95 -50.41 -13.92
C GLN A 190 61.19 -51.92 -13.77
N ASP A 191 60.15 -52.74 -14.00
CA ASP A 191 60.26 -54.19 -13.95
C ASP A 191 61.32 -54.69 -14.96
N LEU A 192 61.30 -54.19 -16.20
CA LEU A 192 62.36 -54.43 -17.19
C LEU A 192 63.73 -53.97 -16.70
N LEU A 193 63.85 -52.76 -16.11
CA LEU A 193 65.13 -52.28 -15.59
C LEU A 193 65.70 -53.19 -14.48
N THR A 194 64.85 -53.87 -13.69
CA THR A 194 65.28 -54.90 -12.73
C THR A 194 65.61 -56.25 -13.38
N VAL A 195 64.84 -56.67 -14.39
CA VAL A 195 65.04 -57.95 -15.12
C VAL A 195 66.24 -57.89 -16.08
N LEU A 196 66.78 -56.70 -16.38
CA LEU A 196 68.02 -56.52 -17.15
C LEU A 196 69.22 -57.28 -16.53
N GLU A 197 69.19 -57.51 -15.22
CA GLU A 197 70.25 -58.22 -14.46
C GLU A 197 69.95 -59.72 -14.27
N SER A 198 68.78 -60.22 -14.67
CA SER A 198 68.32 -61.59 -14.38
C SER A 198 67.43 -62.22 -15.47
N SER A 199 67.88 -63.35 -16.04
CA SER A 199 67.12 -64.25 -16.92
C SER A 199 66.66 -63.68 -18.28
N SER A 200 67.24 -64.22 -19.37
CA SER A 200 66.92 -63.82 -20.75
C SER A 200 65.48 -64.15 -21.19
N GLU A 201 64.81 -65.10 -20.53
CA GLU A 201 63.44 -65.52 -20.87
C GLU A 201 62.38 -64.64 -20.18
N GLU A 202 62.67 -64.21 -18.94
CA GLU A 202 61.89 -63.20 -18.22
C GLU A 202 61.98 -61.84 -18.93
N TRP A 203 63.15 -61.49 -19.47
CA TRP A 203 63.32 -60.31 -20.30
C TRP A 203 62.44 -60.34 -21.56
N GLU A 204 62.48 -61.41 -22.36
CA GLU A 204 61.66 -61.50 -23.59
C GLU A 204 60.15 -61.58 -23.32
N THR A 205 59.72 -62.13 -22.18
CA THR A 205 58.30 -62.11 -21.79
C THR A 205 57.86 -60.71 -21.34
N LYS A 206 58.60 -60.02 -20.47
CA LYS A 206 58.31 -58.62 -20.07
C LYS A 206 58.36 -57.64 -21.25
N LYS A 207 59.24 -57.88 -22.22
CA LYS A 207 59.32 -57.14 -23.49
C LYS A 207 58.07 -57.33 -24.34
N LYS A 208 57.54 -58.56 -24.47
CA LYS A 208 56.26 -58.84 -25.17
C LYS A 208 55.08 -58.14 -24.49
N GLU A 209 54.95 -58.24 -23.16
CA GLU A 209 53.91 -57.52 -22.40
C GLU A 209 53.98 -56.01 -22.65
N THR A 210 55.19 -55.44 -22.67
CA THR A 210 55.42 -54.00 -22.88
C THR A 210 55.01 -53.58 -24.30
N ILE A 211 55.32 -54.37 -25.32
CA ILE A 211 54.89 -54.15 -26.71
C ILE A 211 53.36 -54.24 -26.82
N GLU A 212 52.72 -55.20 -26.16
CA GLU A 212 51.25 -55.28 -26.11
C GLU A 212 50.61 -54.05 -25.45
N LEU A 213 51.13 -53.60 -24.30
CA LEU A 213 50.64 -52.40 -23.62
C LEU A 213 50.87 -51.14 -24.46
N GLN A 214 51.99 -51.06 -25.18
CA GLN A 214 52.29 -49.97 -26.11
C GLN A 214 51.31 -49.95 -27.29
N ASN A 215 50.98 -51.12 -27.86
CA ASN A 215 50.00 -51.24 -28.94
C ASN A 215 48.59 -50.84 -28.46
N LYS A 216 48.15 -51.37 -27.32
CA LYS A 216 46.87 -51.04 -26.66
C LYS A 216 46.77 -49.54 -26.31
N LEU A 217 47.88 -48.91 -25.90
CA LEU A 217 47.93 -47.46 -25.68
C LEU A 217 47.87 -46.69 -27.01
N SER A 218 48.60 -47.12 -28.05
CA SER A 218 48.62 -46.43 -29.35
C SER A 218 47.25 -46.40 -30.04
N GLU A 219 46.49 -47.50 -29.95
CA GLU A 219 45.12 -47.62 -30.46
C GLU A 219 44.19 -46.62 -29.75
N ILE A 220 44.20 -46.60 -28.41
CA ILE A 220 43.39 -45.66 -27.62
C ILE A 220 43.83 -44.20 -27.87
N CYS A 221 45.13 -43.95 -28.00
CA CYS A 221 45.66 -42.63 -28.36
C CYS A 221 45.22 -42.19 -29.76
N ALA A 222 45.11 -43.09 -30.75
CA ALA A 222 44.59 -42.76 -32.08
C ALA A 222 43.10 -42.36 -32.03
N VAL A 223 42.28 -43.06 -31.23
CA VAL A 223 40.87 -42.73 -31.01
C VAL A 223 40.69 -41.39 -30.28
N LEU A 224 41.51 -41.12 -29.26
CA LEU A 224 41.48 -39.88 -28.48
C LEU A 224 42.06 -38.66 -29.23
N SER A 225 43.06 -38.86 -30.10
CA SER A 225 43.73 -37.78 -30.84
C SER A 225 43.03 -37.43 -32.16
N ASN A 226 41.99 -38.17 -32.55
CA ASN A 226 41.23 -37.91 -33.76
C ASN A 226 40.59 -36.49 -33.70
N PRO A 227 40.93 -35.57 -34.62
CA PRO A 227 40.48 -34.18 -34.53
C PRO A 227 38.95 -34.05 -34.67
N ARG A 228 38.27 -35.03 -35.27
CA ARG A 228 36.81 -35.07 -35.36
C ARG A 228 36.19 -35.34 -33.98
N THR A 229 36.65 -36.38 -33.26
CA THR A 229 36.11 -36.75 -31.94
C THR A 229 36.35 -35.64 -30.92
N LEU A 230 37.57 -35.06 -30.91
CA LEU A 230 37.91 -33.90 -30.07
C LEU A 230 37.00 -32.69 -30.35
N SER A 231 36.79 -32.34 -31.63
CA SER A 231 35.89 -31.24 -32.02
C SER A 231 34.46 -31.49 -31.55
N THR A 232 33.96 -32.72 -31.69
CA THR A 232 32.61 -33.08 -31.23
C THR A 232 32.49 -33.03 -29.71
N ILE A 233 33.48 -33.52 -28.97
CA ILE A 233 33.49 -33.49 -27.49
C ILE A 233 33.56 -32.06 -26.95
N ASP A 234 34.41 -31.20 -27.50
CA ASP A 234 34.47 -29.78 -27.13
C ASP A 234 33.12 -29.06 -27.39
N LYS A 235 32.50 -29.27 -28.56
CA LYS A 235 31.16 -28.75 -28.87
C LYS A 235 30.13 -29.24 -27.84
N LYS A 236 30.10 -30.54 -27.53
CA LYS A 236 29.22 -31.15 -26.51
C LYS A 236 29.47 -30.52 -25.11
N LEU A 237 30.72 -30.28 -24.72
CA LEU A 237 31.09 -29.64 -23.44
C LEU A 237 30.71 -28.15 -23.38
N LYS A 238 30.93 -27.38 -24.46
CA LYS A 238 30.51 -25.97 -24.57
C LYS A 238 29.00 -25.82 -24.44
N VAL A 239 28.21 -26.73 -25.05
CA VAL A 239 26.75 -26.78 -24.87
C VAL A 239 26.36 -27.06 -23.41
N ILE A 240 27.02 -28.01 -22.73
CA ILE A 240 26.76 -28.29 -21.31
C ILE A 240 27.11 -27.10 -20.42
N ARG A 241 28.24 -26.41 -20.66
CA ARG A 241 28.63 -25.21 -19.91
C ARG A 241 27.60 -24.09 -20.09
N ARG A 242 27.16 -23.82 -21.33
CA ARG A 242 26.07 -22.87 -21.63
C ARG A 242 24.77 -23.25 -20.91
N LYS A 243 24.31 -24.50 -21.01
CA LYS A 243 23.08 -25.00 -20.36
C LYS A 243 23.14 -24.89 -18.82
N ARG A 244 24.29 -25.13 -18.20
CA ARG A 244 24.50 -24.94 -16.75
C ARG A 244 24.41 -23.46 -16.34
N ILE A 245 25.05 -22.56 -17.08
CA ILE A 245 25.01 -21.11 -16.81
C ILE A 245 23.57 -20.57 -16.98
N LEU A 246 22.88 -20.95 -18.05
CA LEU A 246 21.47 -20.59 -18.27
C LEU A 246 20.56 -21.09 -17.14
N LYS A 247 20.74 -22.35 -16.69
CA LYS A 247 19.95 -22.91 -15.57
C LYS A 247 20.31 -22.27 -14.21
N LYS A 248 21.50 -21.68 -14.05
CA LYS A 248 21.85 -20.85 -12.88
C LYS A 248 21.11 -19.51 -12.94
N ARG A 249 21.29 -18.76 -14.04
CA ARG A 249 20.62 -17.46 -14.28
C ARG A 249 19.11 -17.55 -14.16
N LEU A 250 18.48 -18.59 -14.71
CA LEU A 250 17.03 -18.78 -14.61
C LEU A 250 16.55 -18.98 -13.15
N LYS A 251 17.34 -19.67 -12.32
CA LYS A 251 17.05 -19.80 -10.88
C LYS A 251 17.25 -18.49 -10.12
N GLU A 252 18.29 -17.74 -10.48
CA GLU A 252 18.63 -16.45 -9.87
C GLU A 252 17.54 -15.42 -10.18
N ASN A 253 17.13 -15.28 -11.45
CA ASN A 253 16.01 -14.44 -11.87
C ASN A 253 14.71 -14.85 -11.17
N ALA A 254 14.37 -16.15 -11.14
CA ALA A 254 13.15 -16.64 -10.48
C ALA A 254 13.17 -16.45 -8.94
N LEU A 255 14.34 -16.33 -8.32
CA LEU A 255 14.46 -15.94 -6.91
C LEU A 255 14.29 -14.42 -6.75
N CYS A 256 14.93 -13.61 -7.60
CA CYS A 256 14.78 -12.16 -7.61
C CYS A 256 13.32 -11.73 -7.84
N GLU A 257 12.61 -12.37 -8.77
CA GLU A 257 11.16 -12.16 -8.96
C GLU A 257 10.35 -12.50 -7.71
N LYS A 258 10.65 -13.60 -7.02
CA LYS A 258 9.95 -13.98 -5.78
C LYS A 258 10.21 -12.99 -4.64
N ILE A 259 11.40 -12.40 -4.61
CA ILE A 259 11.77 -11.34 -3.65
C ILE A 259 11.03 -10.05 -4.01
N LYS A 260 11.08 -9.58 -5.27
CA LYS A 260 10.33 -8.40 -5.75
C LYS A 260 8.83 -8.53 -5.46
N LYS A 261 8.22 -9.65 -5.88
CA LYS A 261 6.80 -9.96 -5.59
C LYS A 261 6.48 -10.06 -4.10
N ARG A 262 7.47 -10.32 -3.23
CA ARG A 262 7.27 -10.24 -1.77
C ARG A 262 7.33 -8.80 -1.29
N GLN A 263 8.34 -8.03 -1.71
CA GLN A 263 8.48 -6.60 -1.38
C GLN A 263 7.30 -5.76 -1.88
N GLU A 264 6.72 -6.11 -3.03
CA GLU A 264 5.49 -5.53 -3.57
C GLU A 264 4.28 -5.78 -2.64
N ARG A 265 4.11 -7.02 -2.16
CA ARG A 265 3.07 -7.33 -1.16
C ARG A 265 3.34 -6.67 0.19
N GLU A 266 4.59 -6.65 0.67
CA GLU A 266 4.98 -5.98 1.92
C GLU A 266 4.69 -4.47 1.86
N LYS A 267 4.97 -3.81 0.72
CA LYS A 267 4.56 -2.42 0.47
C LYS A 267 3.04 -2.25 0.50
N PHE A 268 2.29 -3.13 -0.15
CA PHE A 268 0.83 -3.07 -0.20
C PHE A 268 0.18 -3.33 1.17
N HIS A 269 0.72 -4.26 1.97
CA HIS A 269 0.31 -4.45 3.37
C HIS A 269 0.59 -3.19 4.20
N LEU A 270 1.80 -2.60 4.10
CA LEU A 270 2.12 -1.34 4.78
C LEU A 270 1.24 -0.15 4.32
N GLU A 271 0.68 -0.19 3.11
CA GLU A 271 -0.29 0.80 2.63
C GLU A 271 -1.70 0.56 3.19
N ILE A 272 -2.14 -0.71 3.27
CA ILE A 272 -3.38 -1.11 3.96
C ILE A 272 -3.32 -0.76 5.44
N ASP A 273 -2.23 -1.09 6.13
CA ASP A 273 -2.06 -0.84 7.57
C ASP A 273 -2.11 0.66 7.86
N LYS A 274 -1.39 1.47 7.06
CA LYS A 274 -1.50 2.95 7.11
C LYS A 274 -2.91 3.44 6.83
N TRP A 275 -3.63 2.84 5.89
CA TRP A 275 -5.02 3.23 5.60
C TRP A 275 -5.97 2.89 6.77
N LEU A 276 -5.79 1.73 7.41
CA LEU A 276 -6.52 1.32 8.61
C LEU A 276 -6.22 2.24 9.80
N ASP A 277 -4.96 2.59 10.04
CA ASP A 277 -4.57 3.55 11.08
C ASP A 277 -5.16 4.94 10.82
N ASN A 278 -5.09 5.44 9.57
CA ASN A 278 -5.72 6.70 9.18
C ASN A 278 -7.26 6.67 9.33
N LEU A 279 -7.89 5.52 9.10
CA LEU A 279 -9.34 5.35 9.27
C LEU A 279 -9.73 5.31 10.76
N LYS A 280 -8.94 4.62 11.58
CA LYS A 280 -9.08 4.55 13.03
C LYS A 280 -8.88 5.93 13.67
N GLU A 281 -7.81 6.65 13.31
CA GLU A 281 -7.52 7.99 13.83
C GLU A 281 -8.65 8.99 13.50
N LYS A 282 -9.22 8.92 12.29
CA LYS A 282 -10.41 9.72 11.91
C LYS A 282 -11.63 9.38 12.76
N ASN A 283 -11.88 8.09 13.01
CA ASN A 283 -13.00 7.65 13.85
C ASN A 283 -12.81 8.11 15.31
N GLU A 284 -11.59 8.00 15.86
CA GLU A 284 -11.25 8.50 17.20
C GLU A 284 -11.27 10.04 17.30
N LYS A 285 -11.00 10.77 16.21
CA LYS A 285 -11.20 12.23 16.13
C LYS A 285 -12.69 12.58 16.15
N LEU A 286 -13.49 12.00 15.25
CA LEU A 286 -14.95 12.21 15.21
C LEU A 286 -15.63 11.83 16.53
N LYS A 287 -15.19 10.75 17.18
CA LYS A 287 -15.68 10.36 18.50
C LYS A 287 -15.38 11.44 19.55
N ARG A 288 -14.13 11.94 19.62
CA ARG A 288 -13.77 13.01 20.56
C ARG A 288 -14.50 14.33 20.28
N GLU A 289 -14.72 14.69 19.01
CA GLU A 289 -15.54 15.84 18.65
C GLU A 289 -17.00 15.71 19.13
N MET A 290 -17.60 14.51 18.99
CA MET A 290 -18.94 14.24 19.52
C MET A 290 -18.99 14.25 21.06
N GLU A 291 -17.95 13.77 21.73
CA GLU A 291 -17.83 13.80 23.19
C GLU A 291 -17.68 15.25 23.70
N MET A 292 -16.77 16.04 23.12
CA MET A 292 -16.61 17.48 23.41
C MET A 292 -17.91 18.27 23.18
N LYS A 293 -18.60 18.04 22.05
CA LYS A 293 -19.89 18.70 21.79
C LYS A 293 -20.94 18.33 22.84
N LYS A 294 -21.04 17.05 23.22
CA LYS A 294 -21.98 16.58 24.24
C LYS A 294 -21.69 17.21 25.61
N GLU A 295 -20.42 17.42 25.95
CA GLU A 295 -20.03 18.12 27.18
C GLU A 295 -20.44 19.60 27.16
N ALA A 296 -20.24 20.30 26.04
CA ALA A 296 -20.71 21.67 25.85
C ALA A 296 -22.25 21.78 25.92
N ASP A 297 -22.98 20.89 25.23
CA ASP A 297 -24.45 20.80 25.29
C ASP A 297 -24.94 20.52 26.72
N ASN A 298 -24.24 19.67 27.48
CA ASN A 298 -24.57 19.42 28.90
C ASN A 298 -24.38 20.68 29.75
N ILE A 299 -23.22 21.36 29.65
CA ILE A 299 -22.94 22.59 30.40
C ILE A 299 -23.99 23.67 30.09
N LEU A 300 -24.32 23.88 28.81
CA LEU A 300 -25.39 24.79 28.41
C LEU A 300 -26.75 24.40 29.00
N SER A 301 -27.08 23.11 29.04
CA SER A 301 -28.32 22.63 29.66
C SER A 301 -28.37 22.90 31.18
N GLU A 302 -27.22 22.80 31.86
CA GLU A 302 -27.11 23.11 33.29
C GLU A 302 -27.24 24.60 33.57
N VAL A 303 -26.63 25.47 32.77
CA VAL A 303 -26.80 26.93 32.88
C VAL A 303 -28.26 27.33 32.64
N ARG A 304 -28.89 26.78 31.60
CA ARG A 304 -30.33 26.97 31.32
C ARG A 304 -31.22 26.53 32.47
N ARG A 305 -30.89 25.41 33.13
CA ARG A 305 -31.56 24.95 34.35
C ARG A 305 -31.38 25.95 35.50
N LYS A 306 -30.16 26.41 35.79
CA LYS A 306 -29.89 27.45 36.82
C LYS A 306 -30.74 28.70 36.57
N ILE A 307 -30.76 29.20 35.32
CA ILE A 307 -31.58 30.34 34.88
C ILE A 307 -33.08 30.11 35.14
N HIS A 308 -33.61 28.95 34.78
CA HIS A 308 -35.02 28.61 35.00
C HIS A 308 -35.35 28.53 36.50
N GLU A 309 -34.49 27.90 37.30
CA GLU A 309 -34.67 27.77 38.75
C GLU A 309 -34.65 29.13 39.45
N THR A 310 -33.74 30.04 39.08
CA THR A 310 -33.69 31.41 39.62
C THR A 310 -34.90 32.26 39.16
N LYS A 311 -35.39 32.10 37.92
CA LYS A 311 -36.65 32.72 37.48
C LYS A 311 -37.85 32.18 38.28
N LYS A 312 -37.83 30.90 38.65
CA LYS A 312 -38.85 30.24 39.49
C LYS A 312 -38.80 30.65 40.97
N THR A 313 -37.64 31.00 41.52
CA THR A 313 -37.56 31.60 42.88
C THR A 313 -38.01 33.06 42.88
N LEU A 314 -37.70 33.84 41.84
CA LEU A 314 -38.17 35.22 41.69
C LEU A 314 -39.71 35.31 41.62
N GLU A 315 -40.38 34.46 40.83
CA GLU A 315 -41.85 34.46 40.81
C GLU A 315 -42.46 34.01 42.15
N LYS A 316 -41.82 33.07 42.87
CA LYS A 316 -42.25 32.72 44.25
C LYS A 316 -42.18 33.93 45.19
N LEU A 317 -41.12 34.73 45.15
CA LEU A 317 -41.00 35.95 45.96
C LEU A 317 -42.11 36.96 45.65
N LYS A 318 -42.39 37.19 44.36
CA LYS A 318 -43.46 38.05 43.84
C LYS A 318 -44.86 37.55 44.22
N ILE A 319 -45.07 36.24 44.32
CA ILE A 319 -46.32 35.66 44.85
C ILE A 319 -46.45 35.87 46.35
N LEU A 320 -45.37 35.72 47.13
CA LEU A 320 -45.36 35.98 48.58
C LEU A 320 -45.64 37.46 48.91
N GLU A 321 -45.07 38.37 48.13
CA GLU A 321 -45.31 39.82 48.17
C GLU A 321 -46.79 40.17 47.91
N LYS A 322 -47.37 39.64 46.81
CA LYS A 322 -48.81 39.77 46.52
C LYS A 322 -49.70 39.22 47.63
N LEU A 323 -49.38 38.02 48.14
CA LEU A 323 -50.11 37.38 49.24
C LEU A 323 -50.07 38.21 50.52
N ARG A 324 -48.93 38.84 50.83
CA ARG A 324 -48.82 39.75 51.98
C ARG A 324 -49.67 41.00 51.77
N SER A 325 -49.58 41.63 50.59
CA SER A 325 -50.35 42.83 50.26
C SER A 325 -51.86 42.57 50.35
N ALA A 326 -52.33 41.43 49.84
CA ALA A 326 -53.73 41.00 49.97
C ALA A 326 -54.15 40.80 51.44
N ARG A 327 -53.30 40.18 52.28
CA ARG A 327 -53.55 40.03 53.72
C ARG A 327 -53.59 41.36 54.45
N GLN A 328 -52.69 42.29 54.13
CA GLN A 328 -52.65 43.63 54.71
C GLN A 328 -53.90 44.44 54.34
N ASN A 329 -54.30 44.42 53.06
CA ASN A 329 -55.52 45.09 52.60
C ASN A 329 -56.77 44.50 53.27
N ASN A 330 -56.85 43.17 53.43
CA ASN A 330 -57.98 42.54 54.11
C ASN A 330 -58.02 42.81 55.63
N ALA A 331 -56.86 42.99 56.27
CA ALA A 331 -56.79 43.45 57.66
C ALA A 331 -57.31 44.90 57.79
N MET A 332 -56.85 45.81 56.91
CA MET A 332 -57.30 47.21 56.89
C MET A 332 -58.81 47.33 56.62
N GLN A 333 -59.36 46.54 55.70
CA GLN A 333 -60.82 46.45 55.45
C GLN A 333 -61.62 45.99 56.68
N LYS A 334 -60.98 45.29 57.63
CA LYS A 334 -61.57 44.84 58.91
C LYS A 334 -61.20 45.76 60.09
N GLY A 335 -60.59 46.93 59.84
CA GLY A 335 -60.14 47.87 60.85
C GLY A 335 -58.83 47.50 61.56
N PHE A 336 -58.24 46.34 61.27
CA PHE A 336 -57.00 45.88 61.90
C PHE A 336 -55.77 46.46 61.20
N HIS A 337 -54.95 47.18 61.97
CA HIS A 337 -53.75 47.84 61.48
C HIS A 337 -52.50 47.04 61.85
N ILE A 338 -51.73 46.62 60.84
CA ILE A 338 -50.44 45.93 61.03
C ILE A 338 -49.37 46.99 61.33
N GLY A 339 -48.56 46.78 62.39
CA GLY A 339 -47.50 47.70 62.79
C GLY A 339 -46.47 47.95 61.68
N LYS A 340 -46.16 49.24 61.43
CA LYS A 340 -45.34 49.70 60.29
C LYS A 340 -43.98 48.99 60.22
N ASP A 341 -43.30 48.85 61.35
CA ASP A 341 -42.02 48.14 61.51
C ASP A 341 -42.02 46.73 60.90
N HIS A 342 -43.11 45.98 61.06
CA HIS A 342 -43.22 44.61 60.55
C HIS A 342 -43.41 44.58 59.02
N ALA A 343 -43.92 45.66 58.42
CA ALA A 343 -43.98 45.83 56.97
C ALA A 343 -42.60 46.19 56.41
N VAL A 344 -41.93 47.20 57.00
CA VAL A 344 -40.57 47.63 56.59
C VAL A 344 -39.57 46.46 56.66
N LYS A 345 -39.48 45.77 57.80
CA LYS A 345 -38.56 44.62 57.99
C LYS A 345 -38.84 43.43 57.06
N PHE A 346 -40.05 43.32 56.52
CA PHE A 346 -40.36 42.33 55.48
C PHE A 346 -39.94 42.81 54.10
N GLU A 347 -40.22 44.06 53.74
CA GLU A 347 -39.88 44.59 52.43
C GLU A 347 -38.36 44.70 52.24
N GLU A 348 -37.61 45.10 53.28
CA GLU A 348 -36.15 45.01 53.32
C GLU A 348 -35.65 43.58 53.03
N LYS A 349 -36.30 42.57 53.61
CA LYS A 349 -35.89 41.16 53.47
C LYS A 349 -36.25 40.61 52.09
N ILE A 350 -37.46 40.88 51.59
CA ILE A 350 -37.88 40.50 50.23
C ILE A 350 -37.03 41.23 49.18
N THR A 351 -36.81 42.54 49.32
CA THR A 351 -35.97 43.32 48.41
C THR A 351 -34.53 42.79 48.40
N ARG A 352 -33.94 42.47 49.55
CA ARG A 352 -32.61 41.85 49.62
C ARG A 352 -32.57 40.47 48.93
N MET A 353 -33.57 39.61 49.16
CA MET A 353 -33.66 38.30 48.50
C MET A 353 -33.90 38.43 46.99
N ARG A 354 -34.75 39.36 46.56
CA ARG A 354 -35.05 39.70 45.16
C ARG A 354 -33.76 40.16 44.46
N HIS A 355 -32.99 41.05 45.07
CA HIS A 355 -31.73 41.56 44.55
C HIS A 355 -30.68 40.45 44.35
N ILE A 356 -30.44 39.61 45.36
CA ILE A 356 -29.49 38.48 45.25
C ILE A 356 -29.90 37.51 44.13
N MET A 357 -31.20 37.18 44.00
CA MET A 357 -31.69 36.33 42.93
C MET A 357 -31.59 37.01 41.54
N GLN A 358 -31.75 38.33 41.46
CA GLN A 358 -31.56 39.10 40.21
C GLN A 358 -30.08 39.18 39.79
N GLU A 359 -29.16 39.34 40.74
CA GLU A 359 -27.72 39.33 40.50
C GLU A 359 -27.25 37.95 40.02
N GLN A 360 -27.66 36.87 40.69
CA GLN A 360 -27.40 35.49 40.25
C GLN A 360 -27.96 35.21 38.86
N LEU A 361 -29.20 35.66 38.57
CA LEU A 361 -29.78 35.54 37.23
C LEU A 361 -28.95 36.29 36.18
N SER A 362 -28.52 37.53 36.47
CA SER A 362 -27.66 38.30 35.57
C SER A 362 -26.30 37.63 35.34
N SER A 363 -25.75 36.94 36.35
CA SER A 363 -24.53 36.15 36.22
C SER A 363 -24.73 34.96 35.27
N TYR A 364 -25.78 34.17 35.46
CA TYR A 364 -26.06 33.01 34.60
C TYR A 364 -26.44 33.42 33.16
N GLU A 365 -27.15 34.53 32.97
CA GLU A 365 -27.46 35.08 31.64
C GLU A 365 -26.23 35.70 30.92
N LYS A 366 -25.14 35.97 31.65
CA LYS A 366 -23.81 36.28 31.06
C LYS A 366 -23.03 35.00 30.74
N GLU A 367 -23.08 34.00 31.64
CA GLU A 367 -22.48 32.67 31.46
C GLU A 367 -23.03 31.99 30.19
N GLU A 368 -24.35 31.96 29.99
CA GLU A 368 -24.98 31.40 28.78
C GLU A 368 -24.53 32.13 27.50
N LYS A 369 -24.48 33.48 27.52
CA LYS A 369 -24.05 34.27 26.36
C LYS A 369 -22.58 34.08 26.02
N ALA A 370 -21.71 33.97 27.03
CA ALA A 370 -20.29 33.70 26.81
C ALA A 370 -20.08 32.32 26.19
N LEU A 371 -20.75 31.29 26.71
CA LEU A 371 -20.69 29.93 26.16
C LEU A 371 -21.28 29.85 24.74
N GLN A 372 -22.37 30.58 24.47
CA GLN A 372 -22.95 30.64 23.13
C GLN A 372 -21.98 31.30 22.13
N VAL A 373 -21.39 32.45 22.46
CA VAL A 373 -20.42 33.13 21.59
C VAL A 373 -19.19 32.25 21.34
N MET A 374 -18.68 31.55 22.36
CA MET A 374 -17.56 30.60 22.18
C MET A 374 -17.90 29.47 21.20
N LEU A 375 -19.10 28.89 21.31
CA LEU A 375 -19.56 27.82 20.43
C LEU A 375 -19.83 28.31 19.00
N GLU A 376 -20.30 29.56 18.84
CA GLU A 376 -20.45 30.21 17.55
C GLU A 376 -19.08 30.50 16.90
N THR A 377 -18.10 31.00 17.65
CA THR A 377 -16.74 31.22 17.12
C THR A 377 -16.04 29.94 16.71
N GLU A 378 -16.10 28.87 17.52
CA GLU A 378 -15.45 27.60 17.16
C GLU A 378 -16.15 26.92 15.96
N GLN A 379 -17.46 27.14 15.78
CA GLN A 379 -18.18 26.68 14.59
C GLN A 379 -17.80 27.49 13.33
N GLU A 380 -17.53 28.79 13.44
CA GLU A 380 -17.02 29.62 12.34
C GLU A 380 -15.57 29.25 11.98
N ASP A 381 -14.69 29.11 12.98
CA ASP A 381 -13.29 28.68 12.81
C ASP A 381 -13.20 27.35 12.04
N ARG A 382 -14.06 26.37 12.38
CA ARG A 382 -14.15 25.10 11.65
C ARG A 382 -14.57 25.25 10.19
N LEU A 383 -15.46 26.21 9.89
CA LEU A 383 -15.88 26.50 8.51
C LEU A 383 -14.76 27.21 7.73
N GLU A 384 -14.03 28.12 8.36
CA GLU A 384 -12.85 28.74 7.74
C GLU A 384 -11.72 27.71 7.54
N GLU A 385 -11.42 26.83 8.49
CA GLU A 385 -10.43 25.75 8.32
C GLU A 385 -10.81 24.86 7.13
N GLU A 386 -12.07 24.45 7.01
CA GLU A 386 -12.52 23.61 5.90
C GLU A 386 -12.47 24.36 4.55
N ALA A 387 -12.81 25.65 4.52
CA ALA A 387 -12.69 26.50 3.34
C ALA A 387 -11.23 26.72 2.93
N ASN A 388 -10.33 26.96 3.88
CA ASN A 388 -8.89 27.10 3.62
C ASN A 388 -8.26 25.76 3.21
N TRP A 389 -8.71 24.63 3.77
CA TRP A 389 -8.32 23.30 3.30
C TRP A 389 -8.76 23.06 1.85
N ARG A 390 -10.02 23.35 1.50
CA ARG A 390 -10.52 23.29 0.11
C ARG A 390 -9.71 24.17 -0.82
N ARG A 391 -9.43 25.42 -0.44
CA ARG A 391 -8.63 26.39 -1.20
C ARG A 391 -7.19 25.87 -1.43
N LYS A 392 -6.55 25.33 -0.39
CA LYS A 392 -5.20 24.71 -0.48
C LYS A 392 -5.20 23.43 -1.31
N LYS A 393 -6.25 22.60 -1.22
CA LYS A 393 -6.44 21.40 -2.04
C LYS A 393 -6.62 21.74 -3.53
N MET A 394 -7.40 22.77 -3.85
CA MET A 394 -7.56 23.26 -5.23
C MET A 394 -6.26 23.85 -5.77
N ARG A 395 -5.55 24.70 -5.00
CA ARG A 395 -4.26 25.28 -5.41
C ARG A 395 -3.21 24.21 -5.69
N THR A 396 -3.09 23.21 -4.82
CA THR A 396 -2.15 22.09 -5.04
C THR A 396 -2.55 21.19 -6.21
N LEU A 397 -3.84 21.02 -6.51
CA LEU A 397 -4.30 20.31 -7.71
C LEU A 397 -4.03 21.09 -9.00
N GLN A 398 -4.24 22.41 -9.00
CA GLN A 398 -3.88 23.31 -10.10
C GLN A 398 -2.37 23.30 -10.35
N GLN A 399 -1.57 23.44 -9.30
CA GLN A 399 -0.10 23.38 -9.40
C GLN A 399 0.37 22.02 -9.91
N LYS A 400 -0.21 20.89 -9.45
CA LYS A 400 0.10 19.57 -10.03
C LYS A 400 -0.25 19.48 -11.51
N LYS A 401 -1.43 19.96 -11.93
CA LYS A 401 -1.78 20.01 -13.36
C LYS A 401 -0.81 20.86 -14.17
N GLN A 402 -0.41 22.02 -13.66
CA GLN A 402 0.56 22.90 -14.30
C GLN A 402 1.93 22.21 -14.42
N ASN A 403 2.42 21.59 -13.35
CA ASN A 403 3.67 20.83 -13.37
C ASN A 403 3.62 19.68 -14.38
N THR A 404 2.54 18.90 -14.43
CA THR A 404 2.39 17.83 -15.44
C THR A 404 2.30 18.36 -16.86
N ILE A 405 1.69 19.54 -17.09
CA ILE A 405 1.70 20.19 -18.42
C ILE A 405 3.13 20.62 -18.80
N LEU A 406 3.89 21.19 -17.87
CA LEU A 406 5.30 21.54 -18.10
C LEU A 406 6.15 20.29 -18.38
N GLU A 407 5.95 19.23 -17.61
CA GLU A 407 6.60 17.91 -17.78
C GLU A 407 6.28 17.27 -19.15
N CYS A 408 5.05 17.41 -19.65
CA CYS A 408 4.66 16.94 -20.98
C CYS A 408 5.19 17.79 -22.13
N ILE A 409 5.47 19.08 -21.92
CA ILE A 409 5.95 20.01 -22.98
C ILE A 409 7.48 20.07 -23.03
N PHE A 410 8.14 20.06 -21.87
CA PHE A 410 9.58 20.27 -21.73
C PHE A 410 10.35 19.04 -21.20
N GLY A 411 9.67 17.90 -21.00
CA GLY A 411 10.24 16.72 -20.37
C GLY A 411 10.41 16.87 -18.85
N VAL A 412 10.99 15.86 -18.20
CA VAL A 412 11.31 15.88 -16.76
C VAL A 412 12.40 16.93 -16.51
N SER A 413 11.99 18.16 -16.20
CA SER A 413 12.81 19.37 -16.28
C SER A 413 13.86 19.53 -15.16
N ALA A 414 14.28 18.42 -14.57
CA ALA A 414 15.11 18.35 -13.35
C ALA A 414 16.16 17.23 -13.35
N GLU A 415 16.15 16.32 -14.34
CA GLU A 415 17.22 15.34 -14.53
C GLU A 415 18.13 15.82 -15.66
N GLU A 416 19.38 16.14 -15.32
CA GLU A 416 20.47 16.18 -16.30
C GLU A 416 20.61 14.78 -16.91
N PRO A 417 20.66 14.63 -18.25
CA PRO A 417 20.76 13.31 -18.86
C PRO A 417 21.99 12.55 -18.36
N GLU A 418 21.85 11.26 -18.07
CA GLU A 418 22.97 10.42 -17.67
C GLU A 418 24.06 10.41 -18.76
N PRO A 419 25.37 10.26 -18.44
CA PRO A 419 26.44 10.35 -19.44
C PRO A 419 26.40 9.31 -20.58
N ASP A 420 25.62 8.24 -20.43
CA ASP A 420 25.35 7.22 -21.47
C ASP A 420 24.16 7.60 -22.39
N ASP A 421 23.42 8.68 -22.11
CA ASP A 421 22.27 9.15 -22.90
C ASP A 421 22.74 9.91 -24.16
N PRO A 422 22.24 9.60 -25.37
CA PRO A 422 22.60 10.33 -26.59
C PRO A 422 22.29 11.84 -26.56
N LEU A 423 21.41 12.30 -25.68
CA LEU A 423 21.08 13.72 -25.47
C LEU A 423 22.08 14.45 -24.56
N PHE A 424 22.93 13.74 -23.79
CA PHE A 424 23.86 14.34 -22.83
C PHE A 424 24.80 15.38 -23.47
N LEU A 425 25.35 15.08 -24.66
CA LEU A 425 26.23 16.00 -25.38
C LEU A 425 25.50 17.27 -25.85
N PHE A 426 24.24 17.15 -26.27
CA PHE A 426 23.42 18.30 -26.66
C PHE A 426 23.02 19.14 -25.44
N TYR A 427 22.64 18.50 -24.33
CA TYR A 427 22.37 19.16 -23.05
C TYR A 427 23.61 19.92 -22.56
N GLN A 428 24.79 19.28 -22.55
CA GLN A 428 26.05 19.91 -22.17
C GLN A 428 26.40 21.10 -23.07
N PHE A 429 26.21 20.99 -24.38
CA PHE A 429 26.43 22.10 -25.32
C PHE A 429 25.50 23.29 -25.05
N HIS A 430 24.18 23.06 -24.98
CA HIS A 430 23.20 24.12 -24.78
C HIS A 430 23.25 24.73 -23.36
N ASN A 431 23.62 23.95 -22.34
CA ASN A 431 23.75 24.41 -20.96
C ASN A 431 25.17 24.96 -20.63
N SER A 432 26.12 24.87 -21.56
CA SER A 432 27.52 25.28 -21.33
C SER A 432 27.68 26.73 -20.88
N GLY A 433 26.87 27.65 -21.40
CA GLY A 433 26.88 29.06 -21.00
C GLY A 433 26.33 29.34 -19.59
N ASN A 434 25.57 28.42 -18.99
CA ASN A 434 25.17 28.52 -17.58
C ASN A 434 26.26 27.98 -16.64
N ASN A 435 27.06 27.01 -17.13
CA ASN A 435 28.08 26.32 -16.35
C ASN A 435 29.49 26.95 -16.48
N ASN A 436 29.77 27.71 -17.54
CA ASN A 436 31.05 28.35 -17.79
C ASN A 436 30.89 29.76 -18.40
N ILE A 437 31.52 30.75 -17.76
CA ILE A 437 31.50 32.15 -18.19
C ILE A 437 32.20 32.36 -19.54
N ASP A 438 33.30 31.63 -19.81
CA ASP A 438 34.03 31.76 -21.09
C ASP A 438 33.18 31.21 -22.24
N SER A 439 32.48 30.11 -22.02
CA SER A 439 31.51 29.56 -22.98
C SER A 439 30.35 30.54 -23.23
N LEU A 440 29.84 31.22 -22.20
CA LEU A 440 28.80 32.24 -22.36
C LEU A 440 29.28 33.43 -23.20
N VAL A 441 30.49 33.94 -22.91
CA VAL A 441 31.11 35.04 -23.66
C VAL A 441 31.38 34.63 -25.11
N GLN A 442 31.88 33.41 -25.35
CA GLN A 442 32.12 32.90 -26.69
C GLN A 442 30.81 32.71 -27.49
N ILE A 443 29.78 32.12 -26.89
CA ILE A 443 28.45 31.99 -27.51
C ILE A 443 27.90 33.38 -27.86
N ARG A 444 27.99 34.34 -26.93
CA ARG A 444 27.53 35.71 -27.16
C ARG A 444 28.29 36.38 -28.31
N HIS A 445 29.61 36.25 -28.34
CA HIS A 445 30.46 36.78 -29.41
C HIS A 445 30.10 36.21 -30.79
N HIS A 446 29.84 34.90 -30.90
CA HIS A 446 29.38 34.29 -32.15
C HIS A 446 28.04 34.86 -32.63
N TRP A 447 27.10 35.17 -31.73
CA TRP A 447 25.85 35.85 -32.11
C TRP A 447 26.07 37.31 -32.49
N ASP A 448 26.90 38.07 -31.76
CA ASP A 448 27.15 39.49 -32.02
C ASP A 448 27.83 39.75 -33.38
N ILE A 449 28.63 38.81 -33.88
CA ILE A 449 29.20 38.83 -35.24
C ILE A 449 28.11 38.90 -36.34
N HIS A 450 26.91 38.38 -36.08
CA HIS A 450 25.77 38.38 -37.00
C HIS A 450 24.77 39.53 -36.76
N LEU A 451 25.01 40.39 -35.76
CA LEU A 451 24.10 41.47 -35.35
C LEU A 451 24.63 42.88 -35.67
N SER A 452 25.87 43.03 -36.15
CA SER A 452 26.43 44.32 -36.59
C SER A 452 26.25 44.55 -38.10
N GLU A 453 26.15 45.82 -38.51
CA GLU A 453 26.03 46.20 -39.94
C GLU A 453 27.25 45.81 -40.79
N THR A 454 28.42 45.63 -40.15
CA THR A 454 29.66 45.12 -40.74
C THR A 454 29.87 43.62 -40.51
N GLY A 455 28.83 42.93 -40.02
CA GLY A 455 28.87 41.53 -39.62
C GLY A 455 28.84 40.54 -40.80
N GLN A 456 29.01 39.25 -40.49
CA GLN A 456 28.70 38.21 -41.46
C GLN A 456 27.19 38.00 -41.53
N SER A 457 26.60 37.98 -42.72
CA SER A 457 25.21 37.57 -42.90
C SER A 457 25.00 36.15 -42.36
N ILE A 458 23.86 35.91 -41.70
CA ILE A 458 23.48 34.57 -41.25
C ILE A 458 23.41 33.65 -42.49
N PRO A 459 24.04 32.46 -42.49
CA PRO A 459 24.02 31.56 -43.65
C PRO A 459 22.59 31.20 -44.07
N GLN A 460 22.21 31.62 -45.27
CA GLN A 460 20.83 31.52 -45.77
C GLN A 460 20.37 30.06 -45.99
N GLU A 461 21.31 29.12 -45.99
CA GLU A 461 21.09 27.66 -46.10
C GLU A 461 20.84 26.97 -44.74
N TRP A 462 20.97 27.67 -43.60
CA TRP A 462 20.94 27.05 -42.26
C TRP A 462 19.63 26.31 -41.96
N VAL A 463 18.50 26.75 -42.55
CA VAL A 463 17.22 26.05 -42.49
C VAL A 463 16.59 26.00 -43.88
N VAL A 464 17.10 25.12 -44.74
CA VAL A 464 16.30 24.62 -45.87
C VAL A 464 15.23 23.68 -45.31
N PRO A 465 13.92 24.01 -45.35
CA PRO A 465 12.90 23.12 -44.86
C PRO A 465 12.86 21.85 -45.73
N VAL A 466 12.76 20.69 -45.09
CA VAL A 466 12.56 19.42 -45.78
C VAL A 466 11.25 19.48 -46.56
N ALA A 467 11.24 18.96 -47.79
CA ALA A 467 10.04 18.91 -48.62
C ALA A 467 8.85 18.32 -47.83
N PRO A 468 7.67 18.98 -47.86
CA PRO A 468 6.57 18.67 -46.96
C PRO A 468 6.10 17.22 -47.10
N SER A 469 5.86 16.56 -45.95
CA SER A 469 5.54 15.13 -45.88
C SER A 469 4.19 14.75 -46.51
N SER A 470 3.34 15.74 -46.82
CA SER A 470 2.22 15.59 -47.75
C SER A 470 1.85 16.93 -48.39
N SER A 471 1.17 16.88 -49.55
CA SER A 471 0.62 18.05 -50.23
C SER A 471 -0.38 18.84 -49.36
N ALA A 472 -1.01 18.21 -48.36
CA ALA A 472 -1.87 18.91 -47.41
C ALA A 472 -1.09 19.80 -46.42
N TRP A 473 0.15 19.42 -46.06
CA TRP A 473 1.06 20.30 -45.32
C TRP A 473 1.66 21.39 -46.22
N GLU A 474 2.00 21.05 -47.46
CA GLU A 474 2.49 22.00 -48.47
C GLU A 474 1.53 23.19 -48.65
N ALA A 475 0.24 22.92 -48.83
CA ALA A 475 -0.80 23.93 -48.99
C ALA A 475 -1.02 24.82 -47.75
N VAL A 476 -0.60 24.40 -46.55
CA VAL A 476 -0.72 25.16 -45.29
C VAL A 476 0.55 25.96 -44.98
N CYS A 477 1.71 25.53 -45.49
CA CYS A 477 3.00 26.21 -45.28
C CYS A 477 3.42 27.13 -46.43
N SER A 478 2.61 27.24 -47.49
CA SER A 478 2.89 28.04 -48.69
C SER A 478 2.08 29.34 -48.77
N THR A 479 1.63 29.87 -47.63
CA THR A 479 0.86 31.13 -47.50
C THR A 479 1.46 32.07 -46.47
#